data_AF-A0A6C0EQG7-F1
#
_entry.id   AF-A0A6C0EQG7-F1
#
_cell.length_a   1.000
_cell.length_b   1.000
_cell.length_c   1.000
_cell.angle_alpha   90.00
_cell.angle_beta   90.00
_cell.angle_gamma   90.00
#
_symmetry.space_group_name_H-M   'P 1'
#
loop_
_entity.id
_entity.type
_entity.pdbx_description
1 polymer ?
#
loop_
_entity_poly.entity_id
_entity_poly.type
_entity_poly.pdbx_seq_one_letter_code
_entity_poly.pdbx_strand_id
1 'polypeptide(L)'
;MTKVWGPMGWMFLHSISVAYPDVPTPEEKILLNETMNAFASTITCAHCRQHFGTIFGGYKKSVPSWSNSKQNLFLAICRLHNTVNKKLDKPIPKTVVECITSLKTATTYTSQSEFRKKYIEYLWKDWNNYGRGTSYQAIAFSGIKVMQKINNEYWNLKEVSYSDLILPEGDVLVYPNQPKSTKIVFPKMKLRNVIWAPR
;
A
#
# COMPACT_ATOMS: atom_id res chain seq x y z
N MET A 1 -6.36 -8.51 -17.09
CA MET A 1 -5.72 -9.41 -16.10
C MET A 1 -5.62 -8.83 -14.69
N THR A 2 -5.33 -7.54 -14.49
CA THR A 2 -5.19 -6.93 -13.13
C THR A 2 -6.42 -7.03 -12.23
N LYS A 3 -7.63 -7.15 -12.80
CA LYS A 3 -8.87 -7.31 -12.04
C LYS A 3 -8.92 -8.60 -11.20
N VAL A 4 -8.17 -9.64 -11.58
CA VAL A 4 -8.17 -10.94 -10.88
C VAL A 4 -7.22 -10.90 -9.69
N TRP A 5 -5.95 -10.55 -9.92
CA TRP A 5 -4.92 -10.60 -8.86
C TRP A 5 -4.79 -9.32 -8.04
N GLY A 6 -5.15 -8.17 -8.61
CA GLY A 6 -5.01 -6.86 -7.95
C GLY A 6 -5.69 -6.77 -6.59
N PRO A 7 -6.98 -7.18 -6.47
CA PRO A 7 -7.66 -7.23 -5.17
C PRO A 7 -6.94 -8.13 -4.16
N MET A 8 -6.46 -9.31 -4.58
CA MET A 8 -5.73 -10.23 -3.70
C MET A 8 -4.39 -9.64 -3.25
N GLY A 9 -3.65 -8.98 -4.14
CA GLY A 9 -2.39 -8.33 -3.81
C GLY A 9 -2.55 -7.16 -2.83
N TRP A 10 -3.58 -6.33 -3.01
CA TRP A 10 -3.87 -5.27 -2.04
C TRP A 10 -4.33 -5.84 -0.69
N MET A 11 -5.15 -6.89 -0.70
CA MET A 11 -5.57 -7.55 0.54
C MET A 11 -4.39 -8.20 1.27
N PHE A 12 -3.43 -8.77 0.54
CA PHE A 12 -2.18 -9.26 1.11
C PHE A 12 -1.48 -8.16 1.91
N LEU A 13 -1.24 -6.99 1.30
CA LEU A 13 -0.57 -5.86 1.95
C LEU A 13 -1.37 -5.30 3.14
N HIS A 14 -2.68 -5.09 2.98
CA HIS A 14 -3.53 -4.55 4.05
C HIS A 14 -3.58 -5.50 5.25
N SER A 15 -3.65 -6.81 5.01
CA SER A 15 -3.66 -7.77 6.10
C SER A 15 -2.36 -7.80 6.90
N ILE A 16 -1.21 -7.65 6.23
CA ILE A 16 0.08 -7.52 6.91
C ILE A 16 0.13 -6.23 7.73
N SER A 17 -0.40 -5.12 7.19
CA SER A 17 -0.40 -3.84 7.90
C SER A 17 -1.15 -3.88 9.22
N VAL A 18 -2.19 -4.71 9.30
CA VAL A 18 -3.05 -4.86 10.48
C VAL A 18 -2.49 -5.91 11.45
N ALA A 19 -1.84 -6.96 10.94
CA ALA A 19 -1.10 -7.94 11.74
C ALA A 19 0.23 -7.38 12.32
N TYR A 20 0.71 -6.24 11.82
CA TYR A 20 1.95 -5.62 12.25
C TYR A 20 1.85 -5.06 13.68
N PRO A 21 2.91 -5.14 14.51
CA PRO A 21 2.84 -4.68 15.89
C PRO A 21 2.77 -3.15 16.03
N ASP A 22 2.17 -2.69 17.13
CA ASP A 22 2.14 -1.27 17.47
C ASP A 22 3.54 -0.76 17.87
N VAL A 23 4.37 -1.61 18.48
CA VAL A 23 5.78 -1.37 18.81
C VAL A 23 6.63 -2.50 18.21
N PRO A 24 7.06 -2.39 16.94
CA PRO A 24 7.77 -3.47 16.26
C PRO A 24 9.24 -3.57 16.67
N THR A 25 9.75 -4.79 16.82
CA THR A 25 11.17 -5.05 17.06
C THR A 25 12.01 -4.80 15.79
N PRO A 26 13.35 -4.69 15.91
CA PRO A 26 14.23 -4.62 14.74
C PRO A 26 14.03 -5.78 13.76
N GLU A 27 13.85 -7.00 14.26
CA GLU A 27 13.63 -8.20 13.46
C GLU A 27 12.30 -8.14 12.70
N GLU A 28 11.24 -7.64 13.33
CA GLU A 28 9.94 -7.47 12.69
C GLU A 28 9.98 -6.39 11.59
N LYS A 29 10.82 -5.35 11.76
CA LYS A 29 11.10 -4.38 10.69
C LYS A 29 11.87 -5.02 9.53
N ILE A 30 12.78 -5.95 9.79
CA ILE A 30 13.49 -6.71 8.75
C ILE A 30 12.50 -7.59 7.98
N LEU A 31 11.70 -8.39 8.68
CA LEU A 31 10.66 -9.25 8.07
C LEU A 31 9.66 -8.46 7.22
N LEU A 32 9.24 -7.29 7.70
CA LEU A 32 8.38 -6.39 6.93
C LEU A 32 9.07 -5.91 5.66
N ASN A 33 10.33 -5.46 5.74
CA ASN A 33 11.06 -5.00 4.55
C ASN A 33 11.27 -6.13 3.54
N GLU A 34 11.61 -7.33 3.98
CA GLU A 34 11.71 -8.52 3.13
C GLU A 34 10.38 -8.83 2.45
N THR A 35 9.28 -8.81 3.21
CA THR A 35 7.94 -9.03 2.68
C THR A 35 7.57 -7.98 1.62
N MET A 36 7.82 -6.70 1.89
CA MET A 36 7.49 -5.60 0.96
C MET A 36 8.35 -5.63 -0.31
N ASN A 37 9.64 -5.94 -0.18
CA ASN A 37 10.55 -6.06 -1.33
C ASN A 37 10.19 -7.28 -2.19
N ALA A 38 9.87 -8.42 -1.57
CA ALA A 38 9.42 -9.61 -2.26
C ALA A 38 8.06 -9.40 -2.94
N PHE A 39 7.12 -8.72 -2.29
CA PHE A 39 5.86 -8.31 -2.93
C PHE A 39 6.13 -7.47 -4.18
N ALA A 40 6.99 -6.45 -4.08
CA ALA A 40 7.31 -5.58 -5.19
C ALA A 40 7.92 -6.35 -6.39
N SER A 41 8.86 -7.26 -6.15
CA SER A 41 9.51 -8.03 -7.23
C SER A 41 8.62 -9.08 -7.88
N THR A 42 7.60 -9.56 -7.16
CA THR A 42 6.74 -10.66 -7.63
C THR A 42 5.51 -10.21 -8.40
N ILE A 43 5.17 -8.92 -8.41
CA ILE A 43 4.07 -8.39 -9.24
C ILE A 43 4.31 -8.81 -10.71
N THR A 44 3.39 -9.57 -11.28
CA THR A 44 3.58 -10.21 -12.59
C THR A 44 3.50 -9.20 -13.76
N CYS A 45 2.67 -8.17 -13.60
CA CYS A 45 2.56 -7.05 -14.54
C CYS A 45 3.80 -6.13 -14.46
N ALA A 46 4.63 -6.12 -15.51
CA ALA A 46 5.87 -5.33 -15.56
C ALA A 46 5.67 -3.82 -15.28
N HIS A 47 4.69 -3.19 -15.93
CA HIS A 47 4.38 -1.77 -15.69
C HIS A 47 3.87 -1.50 -14.27
N CYS A 48 3.02 -2.39 -13.75
CA CYS A 48 2.47 -2.27 -12.40
C CYS A 48 3.59 -2.40 -11.36
N ARG A 49 4.52 -3.34 -11.60
CA ARG A 49 5.69 -3.59 -10.77
C ARG A 49 6.64 -2.39 -10.72
N GLN A 50 7.02 -1.87 -11.88
CA GLN A 50 7.87 -0.67 -11.97
C GLN A 50 7.20 0.52 -11.27
N HIS A 51 5.90 0.70 -11.50
CA HIS A 51 5.15 1.77 -10.86
C HIS A 51 5.11 1.61 -9.33
N PHE A 52 4.77 0.42 -8.83
CA PHE A 52 4.74 0.12 -7.39
C PHE A 52 6.11 0.37 -6.74
N GLY A 53 7.19 -0.12 -7.35
CA GLY A 53 8.56 0.12 -6.87
C GLY A 53 8.90 1.61 -6.79
N THR A 54 8.47 2.40 -7.78
CA THR A 54 8.69 3.86 -7.81
C THR A 54 7.93 4.57 -6.69
N ILE A 55 6.64 4.30 -6.53
CA ILE A 55 5.82 4.96 -5.50
C ILE A 55 6.22 4.52 -4.10
N PHE A 56 6.55 3.24 -3.90
CA PHE A 56 6.98 2.73 -2.60
C PHE A 56 8.36 3.27 -2.22
N GLY A 57 9.32 3.26 -3.13
CA GLY A 57 10.65 3.85 -2.90
C GLY A 57 10.58 5.34 -2.58
N GLY A 58 9.76 6.09 -3.31
CA GLY A 58 9.51 7.51 -3.05
C GLY A 58 8.84 7.76 -1.68
N TYR A 59 7.89 6.91 -1.31
CA TYR A 59 7.21 7.00 -0.02
C TYR A 59 8.17 6.77 1.14
N LYS A 60 8.99 5.71 1.10
CA LYS A 60 9.99 5.41 2.15
C LYS A 60 10.95 6.57 2.39
N LYS A 61 11.39 7.26 1.33
CA LYS A 61 12.24 8.45 1.42
C LYS A 61 11.53 9.64 2.06
N SER A 62 10.25 9.82 1.72
CA SER A 62 9.45 10.96 2.18
C SER A 62 8.92 10.79 3.60
N VAL A 63 8.68 9.54 4.02
CA VAL A 63 8.11 9.17 5.32
C VAL A 63 8.95 8.04 5.94
N PRO A 64 10.13 8.31 6.52
CA PRO A 64 10.99 7.27 7.09
C PRO A 64 10.35 6.48 8.23
N SER A 65 9.34 7.06 8.90
CA SER A 65 8.58 6.43 9.99
C SER A 65 7.49 5.46 9.53
N TRP A 66 7.35 5.20 8.22
CA TRP A 66 6.27 4.39 7.65
C TRP A 66 6.09 3.00 8.26
N SER A 67 7.14 2.43 8.86
CA SER A 67 7.14 1.10 9.49
C SER A 67 7.41 1.14 11.00
N ASN A 68 7.19 2.28 11.66
CA ASN A 68 7.46 2.40 13.11
C ASN A 68 6.33 1.87 13.99
N SER A 69 5.16 1.58 13.43
CA SER A 69 4.00 1.02 14.12
C SER A 69 2.99 0.45 13.12
N LYS A 70 2.05 -0.36 13.61
CA LYS A 70 0.83 -0.77 12.90
C LYS A 70 0.14 0.41 12.21
N GLN A 71 -0.10 1.48 12.95
CA GLN A 71 -0.76 2.68 12.42
C GLN A 71 0.02 3.31 11.27
N ASN A 72 1.35 3.45 11.41
CA ASN A 72 2.17 4.02 10.34
C ASN A 72 2.14 3.15 9.09
N LEU A 73 2.21 1.83 9.25
CA LEU A 73 2.18 0.89 8.15
C LEU A 73 0.80 0.86 7.47
N PHE A 74 -0.29 0.84 8.25
CA PHE A 74 -1.65 0.90 7.72
C PHE A 74 -1.88 2.15 6.87
N LEU A 75 -1.48 3.32 7.37
CA LEU A 75 -1.53 4.57 6.62
C LEU A 75 -0.67 4.51 5.36
N ALA A 76 0.52 3.92 5.43
CA ALA A 76 1.40 3.76 4.27
C ALA A 76 0.74 2.91 3.17
N ILE A 77 0.16 1.75 3.52
CA ILE A 77 -0.51 0.89 2.54
C ILE A 77 -1.77 1.57 1.97
N CYS A 78 -2.56 2.27 2.79
CA CYS A 78 -3.71 3.06 2.30
C CYS A 78 -3.28 4.13 1.30
N ARG A 79 -2.23 4.89 1.60
CA ARG A 79 -1.69 5.94 0.71
C ARG A 79 -1.14 5.38 -0.59
N LEU A 80 -0.42 4.25 -0.54
CA LEU A 80 0.07 3.56 -1.75
C LEU A 80 -1.11 3.07 -2.61
N HIS A 81 -2.13 2.47 -1.99
CA HIS A 81 -3.34 2.01 -2.69
C HIS A 81 -4.09 3.19 -3.31
N ASN A 82 -4.28 4.28 -2.56
CA ASN A 82 -4.92 5.51 -3.03
C ASN A 82 -4.15 6.18 -4.17
N THR A 83 -2.82 6.09 -4.19
CA THR A 83 -2.00 6.57 -5.31
C THR A 83 -2.34 5.81 -6.60
N VAL A 84 -2.49 4.49 -6.51
CA VAL A 84 -2.88 3.66 -7.64
C VAL A 84 -4.34 3.89 -8.02
N ASN A 85 -5.24 4.05 -7.06
CA ASN A 85 -6.65 4.37 -7.33
C ASN A 85 -6.79 5.69 -8.07
N LYS A 86 -6.09 6.74 -7.62
CA LYS A 86 -6.05 8.04 -8.31
C LYS A 86 -5.55 7.92 -9.75
N LYS A 87 -4.47 7.15 -9.98
CA LYS A 87 -3.93 6.92 -11.33
C LYS A 87 -4.92 6.19 -12.24
N LEU A 88 -5.75 5.31 -11.68
CA LEU A 88 -6.69 4.46 -12.42
C LEU A 88 -8.13 4.97 -12.40
N ASP A 89 -8.35 6.21 -11.93
CA ASP A 89 -9.68 6.81 -11.75
C ASP A 89 -10.66 5.90 -11.01
N LYS A 90 -10.19 5.33 -9.89
CA LYS A 90 -10.97 4.48 -8.99
C LYS A 90 -11.41 5.27 -7.76
N PRO A 91 -12.48 4.82 -7.07
CA PRO A 91 -12.87 5.37 -5.78
C PRO A 91 -11.69 5.44 -4.80
N ILE A 92 -11.57 6.57 -4.11
CA ILE A 92 -10.49 6.85 -3.16
C ILE A 92 -11.11 7.01 -1.78
N PRO A 93 -10.91 6.04 -0.86
CA PRO A 93 -11.18 6.24 0.56
C PRO A 93 -10.45 7.47 1.10
N LYS A 94 -11.19 8.37 1.75
CA LYS A 94 -10.72 9.67 2.24
C LYS A 94 -10.33 9.65 3.72
N THR A 95 -10.75 8.64 4.47
CA THR A 95 -10.49 8.49 5.90
C THR A 95 -10.00 7.09 6.25
N VAL A 96 -9.42 6.92 7.43
CA VAL A 96 -9.03 5.60 7.96
C VAL A 96 -10.27 4.72 8.09
N VAL A 97 -11.38 5.26 8.59
CA VAL A 97 -12.66 4.53 8.68
C VAL A 97 -13.17 4.04 7.32
N GLU A 98 -13.07 4.84 6.26
CA GLU A 98 -13.47 4.41 4.91
C GLU A 98 -12.56 3.29 4.37
N CYS A 99 -11.26 3.35 4.64
CA CYS A 99 -10.32 2.27 4.32
C CYS A 99 -10.71 0.98 5.05
N ILE A 100 -10.92 1.04 6.37
CA ILE A 100 -11.30 -0.12 7.19
C ILE A 100 -12.64 -0.68 6.73
N THR A 101 -13.64 0.17 6.46
CA THR A 101 -14.96 -0.27 5.97
C THR A 101 -14.83 -1.04 4.66
N SER A 102 -14.03 -0.54 3.72
CA SER A 102 -13.77 -1.22 2.44
C SER A 102 -13.14 -2.61 2.65
N LEU A 103 -12.22 -2.74 3.62
CA LEU A 103 -11.59 -4.00 3.97
C LEU A 103 -12.57 -4.98 4.63
N LYS A 104 -13.41 -4.51 5.56
CA LYS A 104 -14.49 -5.30 6.19
C LYS A 104 -15.44 -5.88 5.15
N THR A 105 -15.88 -5.06 4.19
CA THR A 105 -16.73 -5.51 3.08
C THR A 105 -16.00 -6.55 2.22
N ALA A 106 -14.73 -6.34 1.90
CA ALA A 106 -13.96 -7.26 1.08
C ALA A 106 -13.69 -8.61 1.77
N THR A 107 -13.64 -8.66 3.10
CA THR A 107 -13.41 -9.89 3.88
C THR A 107 -14.67 -10.47 4.52
N THR A 108 -15.86 -10.11 4.03
CA THR A 108 -17.11 -10.65 4.59
C THR A 108 -17.20 -12.18 4.45
N TYR A 109 -16.67 -12.73 3.35
CA TYR A 109 -16.76 -14.17 3.04
C TYR A 109 -15.39 -14.85 2.85
N THR A 110 -14.30 -14.12 3.02
CA THR A 110 -12.95 -14.65 2.80
C THR A 110 -12.02 -14.03 3.83
N SER A 111 -11.36 -14.87 4.63
CA SER A 111 -10.42 -14.42 5.65
C SER A 111 -9.19 -13.77 5.03
N GLN A 112 -8.45 -13.01 5.84
CA GLN A 112 -7.25 -12.32 5.38
C GLN A 112 -6.15 -13.34 5.04
N SER A 113 -6.00 -14.40 5.85
CA SER A 113 -5.12 -15.54 5.60
C SER A 113 -5.43 -16.24 4.28
N GLU A 114 -6.71 -16.45 3.97
CA GLU A 114 -7.11 -17.07 2.70
C GLU A 114 -6.79 -16.17 1.50
N PHE A 115 -6.97 -14.85 1.62
CA PHE A 115 -6.52 -13.91 0.58
C PHE A 115 -5.00 -13.95 0.38
N ARG A 116 -4.22 -14.00 1.48
CA ARG A 116 -2.75 -14.10 1.37
C ARG A 116 -2.33 -15.38 0.66
N LYS A 117 -2.93 -16.51 1.04
CA LYS A 117 -2.71 -17.81 0.41
C LYS A 117 -3.03 -17.78 -1.09
N LYS A 118 -4.25 -17.34 -1.45
CA LYS A 118 -4.69 -17.24 -2.86
C LYS A 118 -3.78 -16.33 -3.70
N TYR A 119 -3.27 -15.23 -3.12
CA TYR A 119 -2.32 -14.37 -3.83
C TYR A 119 -0.99 -15.09 -4.11
N ILE A 120 -0.42 -15.78 -3.12
CA ILE A 120 0.83 -16.55 -3.29
C ILE A 120 0.64 -17.68 -4.32
N GLU A 121 -0.48 -18.40 -4.27
CA GLU A 121 -0.81 -19.45 -5.24
C GLU A 121 -0.97 -18.89 -6.66
N TYR A 122 -1.63 -17.73 -6.80
CA TYR A 122 -1.72 -17.03 -8.06
C TYR A 122 -0.32 -16.69 -8.60
N LEU A 123 0.57 -16.15 -7.77
CA LEU A 123 1.93 -15.80 -8.18
C LEU A 123 2.71 -17.02 -8.67
N TRP A 124 2.64 -18.15 -7.95
CA TRP A 124 3.25 -19.40 -8.40
C TRP A 124 2.72 -19.83 -9.77
N LYS A 125 1.40 -19.84 -9.96
CA LYS A 125 0.78 -20.25 -11.23
C LYS A 125 1.17 -19.31 -12.37
N ASP A 126 1.07 -17.99 -12.15
CA ASP A 126 1.29 -16.99 -13.19
C ASP A 126 2.77 -16.97 -13.61
N TRP A 127 3.71 -16.97 -12.67
CA TRP A 127 5.15 -17.01 -12.99
C TRP A 127 5.61 -18.32 -13.62
N ASN A 128 4.96 -19.45 -13.33
CA ASN A 128 5.23 -20.70 -14.04
C ASN A 128 4.79 -20.66 -15.52
N ASN A 129 3.77 -19.86 -15.83
CA ASN A 129 3.24 -19.70 -17.18
C ASN A 129 3.92 -18.54 -17.95
N TYR A 130 4.54 -17.59 -17.24
CA TYR A 130 5.17 -16.43 -17.84
C TYR A 130 6.64 -16.69 -18.23
N GLY A 131 6.93 -16.73 -19.54
CA GLY A 131 8.29 -16.61 -20.10
C GLY A 131 9.35 -17.48 -19.41
N ARG A 132 9.29 -18.80 -19.63
CA ARG A 132 10.23 -19.77 -19.05
C ARG A 132 11.69 -19.37 -19.32
N GLY A 133 12.51 -19.34 -18.28
CA GLY A 133 13.97 -19.20 -18.40
C GLY A 133 14.51 -17.78 -18.40
N THR A 134 13.69 -16.76 -18.14
CA THR A 134 14.20 -15.39 -17.93
C THR A 134 14.88 -15.27 -16.56
N SER A 135 15.95 -14.48 -16.46
CA SER A 135 16.61 -14.15 -15.18
C SER A 135 15.64 -13.55 -14.17
N TYR A 136 14.62 -12.84 -14.67
CA TYR A 136 13.59 -12.24 -13.83
C TYR A 136 12.66 -13.29 -13.18
N GLN A 137 12.38 -14.39 -13.86
CA GLN A 137 11.55 -15.47 -13.31
C GLN A 137 12.18 -16.07 -12.05
N ALA A 138 13.51 -16.25 -12.02
CA ALA A 138 14.22 -16.74 -10.84
C ALA A 138 14.11 -15.77 -9.65
N ILE A 139 14.21 -14.45 -9.90
CA ILE A 139 14.02 -13.42 -8.87
C ILE A 139 12.59 -13.47 -8.31
N ALA A 140 11.60 -13.59 -9.19
CA ALA A 140 10.21 -13.72 -8.78
C ALA A 140 9.99 -14.98 -7.92
N PHE A 141 10.46 -16.15 -8.34
CA PHE A 141 10.33 -17.37 -7.53
C PHE A 141 11.03 -17.26 -6.16
N SER A 142 12.19 -16.62 -6.10
CA SER A 142 12.85 -16.33 -4.82
C SER A 142 11.97 -15.45 -3.92
N GLY A 143 11.41 -14.38 -4.47
CA GLY A 143 10.47 -13.50 -3.77
C GLY A 143 9.21 -14.25 -3.29
N ILE A 144 8.63 -15.11 -4.11
CA ILE A 144 7.44 -15.89 -3.74
C ILE A 144 7.77 -16.83 -2.57
N LYS A 145 8.93 -17.50 -2.59
CA LYS A 145 9.38 -18.36 -1.48
C LYS A 145 9.54 -17.57 -0.18
N VAL A 146 10.13 -16.38 -0.24
CA VAL A 146 10.26 -15.47 0.92
C VAL A 146 8.88 -15.10 1.45
N MET A 147 7.97 -14.65 0.59
CA MET A 147 6.60 -14.30 0.99
C MET A 147 5.86 -15.47 1.61
N GLN A 148 5.96 -16.67 1.02
CA GLN A 148 5.31 -17.88 1.52
C GLN A 148 5.86 -18.27 2.89
N LYS A 149 7.18 -18.24 3.07
CA LYS A 149 7.84 -18.55 4.33
C LYS A 149 7.40 -17.60 5.43
N ILE A 150 7.60 -16.28 5.25
CA ILE A 150 7.25 -15.28 6.26
C ILE A 150 5.75 -15.28 6.54
N ASN A 151 4.91 -15.47 5.52
CA ASN A 151 3.47 -15.57 5.71
C ASN A 151 3.08 -16.71 6.66
N ASN A 152 3.66 -17.90 6.45
CA ASN A 152 3.30 -19.08 7.23
C ASN A 152 3.90 -19.04 8.64
N GLU A 153 5.14 -18.56 8.77
CA GLU A 153 5.88 -18.57 10.03
C GLU A 153 5.58 -17.35 10.92
N TYR A 154 5.02 -16.26 10.36
CA TYR A 154 4.81 -15.02 11.11
C TYR A 154 3.41 -14.42 10.88
N TRP A 155 3.06 -14.00 9.66
CA TRP A 155 1.82 -13.22 9.44
C TRP A 155 0.53 -14.01 9.73
N ASN A 156 0.50 -15.31 9.43
CA ASN A 156 -0.64 -16.17 9.74
C ASN A 156 -0.83 -16.39 11.24
N LEU A 157 0.24 -16.38 12.03
CA LEU A 157 0.16 -16.57 13.48
C LEU A 157 -0.37 -15.34 14.21
N LYS A 158 -0.42 -14.19 13.53
CA LYS A 158 -0.82 -12.88 14.08
C LYS A 158 -2.03 -12.30 13.36
N GLU A 159 -2.92 -13.14 12.85
CA GLU A 159 -4.11 -12.69 12.14
C GLU A 159 -5.01 -11.83 13.06
N VAL A 160 -5.36 -10.64 12.60
CA VAL A 160 -6.22 -9.69 13.32
C VAL A 160 -7.38 -9.33 12.41
N SER A 161 -8.59 -9.69 12.83
CA SER A 161 -9.82 -9.43 12.10
C SER A 161 -10.04 -7.92 11.88
N TYR A 162 -10.46 -7.53 10.67
CA TYR A 162 -10.84 -6.14 10.44
C TYR A 162 -12.07 -5.73 11.24
N SER A 163 -12.95 -6.66 11.62
CA SER A 163 -14.15 -6.37 12.43
C SER A 163 -13.80 -5.70 13.75
N ASP A 164 -12.71 -6.14 14.37
CA ASP A 164 -12.22 -5.68 15.68
C ASP A 164 -11.21 -4.54 15.56
N LEU A 165 -10.87 -4.13 14.33
CA LEU A 165 -9.86 -3.12 14.07
C LEU A 165 -10.38 -1.71 14.38
N ILE A 166 -9.74 -1.08 15.37
CA ILE A 166 -9.90 0.33 15.69
C ILE A 166 -8.52 0.98 15.56
N LEU A 167 -8.41 1.92 14.64
CA LEU A 167 -7.20 2.71 14.42
C LEU A 167 -7.54 4.20 14.51
N PRO A 168 -6.65 5.05 15.05
CA PRO A 168 -6.88 6.47 15.06
C PRO A 168 -6.94 7.01 13.64
N GLU A 169 -7.69 8.09 13.44
CA GLU A 169 -7.73 8.77 12.15
C GLU A 169 -6.37 9.31 11.74
N GLY A 170 -6.19 9.47 10.44
CA GLY A 170 -4.97 9.98 9.85
C GLY A 170 -5.16 10.28 8.37
N ASP A 171 -4.31 11.14 7.84
CA ASP A 171 -4.39 11.52 6.42
C ASP A 171 -4.05 10.32 5.52
N VAL A 172 -5.01 9.80 4.76
CA VAL A 172 -4.80 8.70 3.79
C VAL A 172 -4.59 9.20 2.35
N LEU A 173 -4.48 10.52 2.16
CA LEU A 173 -4.37 11.21 0.87
C LEU A 173 -2.98 11.84 0.66
N VAL A 174 -2.00 11.52 1.49
CA VAL A 174 -0.58 11.85 1.24
C VAL A 174 -0.02 10.92 0.15
N TYR A 175 0.10 11.44 -1.07
CA TYR A 175 0.62 10.66 -2.19
C TYR A 175 2.16 10.75 -2.29
N PRO A 176 2.86 9.62 -2.55
CA PRO A 176 4.30 9.62 -2.78
C PRO A 176 4.71 10.49 -3.96
N ASN A 177 5.85 11.17 -3.85
CA ASN A 177 6.45 11.99 -4.92
C ASN A 177 5.57 13.14 -5.44
N GLN A 178 4.55 13.59 -4.70
CA GLN A 178 3.93 14.87 -5.02
C GLN A 178 4.92 15.98 -4.64
N PRO A 179 5.16 16.98 -5.50
CA PRO A 179 5.84 18.19 -5.07
C PRO A 179 5.09 18.73 -3.86
N LYS A 180 5.80 19.13 -2.81
CA LYS A 180 5.19 19.81 -1.67
C LYS A 180 4.40 20.97 -2.25
N SER A 181 3.07 20.94 -2.15
CA SER A 181 2.23 22.08 -2.44
C SER A 181 2.64 23.18 -1.45
N THR A 182 3.55 24.05 -1.87
CA THR A 182 3.69 25.37 -1.27
C THR A 182 2.34 26.04 -1.48
N LYS A 183 1.53 26.10 -0.42
CA LYS A 183 0.41 27.05 -0.40
C LYS A 183 1.05 28.42 -0.64
N ILE A 184 0.89 28.96 -1.85
CA ILE A 184 1.25 30.35 -2.12
C ILE A 184 0.25 31.16 -1.29
N VAL A 185 0.71 31.64 -0.13
CA VAL A 185 -0.03 32.63 0.64
C VAL A 185 0.13 33.94 -0.13
N PHE A 186 -0.84 34.26 -0.97
CA PHE A 186 -0.93 35.58 -1.55
C PHE A 186 -1.14 36.57 -0.41
N PRO A 187 -0.28 37.60 -0.25
CA PRO A 187 -0.54 38.67 0.70
C PRO A 187 -1.89 39.29 0.35
N LYS A 188 -2.75 39.53 1.35
CA LYS A 188 -3.99 40.29 1.14
C LYS A 188 -3.63 41.62 0.48
N MET A 189 -4.00 41.78 -0.79
CA MET A 189 -3.83 43.04 -1.50
C MET A 189 -4.68 44.09 -0.79
N LYS A 190 -4.05 45.11 -0.21
CA LYS A 190 -4.78 46.26 0.33
C LYS A 190 -5.45 46.95 -0.87
N LEU A 191 -6.78 46.94 -0.89
CA LEU A 191 -7.56 47.74 -1.84
C LEU A 191 -7.16 49.21 -1.62
N ARG A 192 -6.50 49.81 -2.61
CA ARG A 192 -6.32 51.26 -2.66
C ARG A 192 -7.64 51.82 -3.17
N ASN A 193 -8.24 52.71 -2.40
CA ASN A 193 -9.43 53.44 -2.82
C ASN A 193 -9.11 54.22 -4.08
N VAL A 194 -9.71 53.82 -5.20
CA VAL A 194 -9.68 54.57 -6.46
C VAL A 194 -10.75 55.65 -6.33
N ILE A 195 -10.33 56.89 -6.14
CA ILE A 195 -11.21 58.06 -6.20
C ILE A 195 -11.46 58.34 -7.68
N TRP A 196 -12.69 58.11 -8.13
CA TRP A 196 -13.13 58.52 -9.47
C TRP A 196 -13.45 60.01 -9.46
N ALA A 197 -12.71 60.80 -10.22
CA ALA A 197 -13.08 62.17 -10.55
C ALA A 197 -14.02 62.16 -11.78
N PRO A 198 -15.19 62.81 -11.72
CA PRO A 198 -16.11 62.86 -12.85
C PRO A 198 -15.62 63.85 -13.91
N ARG A 199 -15.80 63.49 -15.19
CA ARG A 199 -15.96 64.45 -16.29
C ARG A 199 -17.40 64.40 -16.75
#